data_AF-A0A5B0PPU8-F1
#
_entry.id   AF-A0A5B0PPU8-F1
#
_cell.length_a   1.000
_cell.length_b   1.000
_cell.length_c   1.000
_cell.angle_alpha   90.00
_cell.angle_beta   90.00
_cell.angle_gamma   90.00
#
_symmetry.space_group_name_H-M   'P 1'
#
loop_
_entity.id
_entity.type
_entity.pdbx_description
1 polymer ?
#
loop_
_entity_poly.entity_id
_entity_poly.type
_entity_poly.pdbx_seq_one_letter_code
_entity_poly.pdbx_strand_id
1 'polypeptide(L)'
;MEDQAVLIGFDQLTSTLIVLFILSYLIPSIINPDQSWLIHPIILAHQARFSPTRKQSETPIITNSGATPHSLPVTPDRSVKSLYDLLLKAEGKLQQIDLHSILPQDVRLNRLITNVRNQLWSQLPSKKNEEHPKILILCEDPYLKLVFTLSAATLPITTIVGSSKPTGTISIDSKAALEPYLDSLSLVISDLSSKDLVQELLGPKLAGDCLVLSTADLDCNAWFLADDQGGDSAPRDPALVSQARLRIIHQQQRSSSSTCSNDSTKKEGEGVEVYEYTPENILAGITGSLGIFPVTGKMTSKDRIFLEFNNSDGDDDLWGSEISVALAGLYSGADVYFFNGFKLLSEYKPTILMIKSMNAQILAEEIIQLSNLSLLKKFTIGRRLSQVYNGNLGSPLVETGEWVGPQLRAILTKDPISQSTATLIRAGFGVSMQRIYAHPISTGPILVSQQYDFQVPQSTTRATKSMMGCGPPAANVECKIVGVAEPSLVNHDAWKGKLVVRGPSIGTRIVPSRDPTSQQEDFFFPVAEIAQVLPNGTFLLFPPSSTGDD
;
A
#
# COMPACT_ATOMS: atom_id res chain seq x y z
N MET A 1 -7.43 63.34 -47.14
CA MET A 1 -6.88 62.17 -47.87
C MET A 1 -5.42 62.10 -47.49
N GLU A 2 -5.11 61.39 -46.40
CA GLU A 2 -3.81 60.77 -46.13
C GLU A 2 -3.97 59.97 -44.83
N ASP A 3 -4.23 58.69 -44.99
CA ASP A 3 -4.21 57.69 -43.93
C ASP A 3 -2.77 57.49 -43.47
N GLN A 4 -2.46 57.88 -42.24
CA GLN A 4 -1.23 57.46 -41.57
C GLN A 4 -1.41 56.06 -40.99
N ALA A 5 -1.05 55.05 -41.80
CA ALA A 5 -0.85 53.70 -41.31
C ALA A 5 0.40 53.67 -40.41
N VAL A 6 0.21 53.60 -39.10
CA VAL A 6 1.26 53.31 -38.13
C VAL A 6 1.67 51.85 -38.32
N LEU A 7 2.70 51.63 -39.15
CA LEU A 7 3.34 50.34 -39.31
C LEU A 7 4.14 50.04 -38.04
N ILE A 8 3.62 49.14 -37.19
CA ILE A 8 4.36 48.60 -36.04
C ILE A 8 5.55 47.82 -36.61
N GLY A 9 6.70 48.48 -36.73
CA GLY A 9 7.95 47.87 -37.17
C GLY A 9 8.47 46.93 -36.08
N PHE A 10 8.18 45.64 -36.20
CA PHE A 10 8.87 44.64 -35.40
C PHE A 10 10.34 44.60 -35.83
N ASP A 11 11.25 44.82 -34.88
CA ASP A 11 12.70 44.67 -35.08
C ASP A 11 13.01 43.27 -35.64
N GLN A 12 13.96 43.16 -36.57
CA GLN A 12 14.36 41.90 -37.20
C GLN A 12 14.79 40.86 -36.15
N LEU A 13 15.39 41.31 -35.05
CA LEU A 13 15.72 40.47 -33.89
C LEU A 13 14.46 39.89 -33.21
N THR A 14 13.42 40.70 -33.06
CA THR A 14 12.16 40.27 -32.41
C THR A 14 11.41 39.29 -33.30
N SER A 15 11.40 39.53 -34.62
CA SER A 15 10.79 38.63 -35.59
C SER A 15 11.53 37.27 -35.64
N THR A 16 12.86 37.28 -35.62
CA THR A 16 13.66 36.05 -35.60
C THR A 16 13.50 35.27 -34.30
N LEU A 17 13.43 35.93 -33.14
CA LEU A 17 13.15 35.29 -31.85
C LEU A 17 11.75 34.68 -31.80
N ILE A 18 10.73 35.37 -32.30
CA ILE A 18 9.35 34.83 -32.38
C ILE A 18 9.31 33.59 -33.28
N VAL A 19 9.97 33.63 -34.44
CA VAL A 19 10.04 32.49 -35.36
C VAL A 19 10.81 31.32 -34.75
N LEU A 20 11.94 31.57 -34.08
CA LEU A 20 12.69 30.54 -33.34
C LEU A 20 11.86 29.96 -32.20
N PHE A 21 11.11 30.78 -31.47
CA PHE A 21 10.21 30.35 -30.42
C PHE A 21 9.11 29.45 -30.96
N ILE A 22 8.44 29.88 -32.04
CA ILE A 22 7.39 29.12 -32.73
C ILE A 22 7.95 27.80 -33.30
N LEU A 23 9.12 27.82 -33.94
CA LEU A 23 9.79 26.62 -34.46
C LEU A 23 10.22 25.68 -33.33
N SER A 24 10.74 26.20 -32.21
CA SER A 24 11.10 25.36 -31.05
C SER A 24 9.89 24.65 -30.43
N TYR A 25 8.70 25.22 -30.58
CA TYR A 25 7.44 24.60 -30.16
C TYR A 25 6.90 23.60 -31.20
N LEU A 26 6.88 23.99 -32.48
CA LEU A 26 6.33 23.20 -33.59
C LEU A 26 7.21 22.01 -33.98
N ILE A 27 8.53 22.18 -34.09
CA ILE A 27 9.45 21.14 -34.57
C ILE A 27 9.31 19.87 -33.73
N PRO A 28 9.36 19.90 -32.39
CA PRO A 28 9.22 18.67 -31.62
C PRO A 28 7.75 18.24 -31.47
N SER A 29 6.76 19.07 -31.85
CA SER A 29 5.36 18.65 -32.00
C SER A 29 5.13 17.86 -33.29
N ILE A 30 5.90 18.15 -34.35
CA ILE A 30 5.85 17.48 -35.64
C ILE A 30 6.74 16.22 -35.65
N ILE A 31 7.88 16.24 -34.93
CA ILE A 31 8.83 15.13 -34.83
C ILE A 31 8.31 13.97 -33.95
N ASN A 32 7.30 14.19 -33.10
CA ASN A 32 6.64 13.12 -32.35
C ASN A 32 5.23 12.86 -32.93
N PRO A 33 5.11 12.22 -34.12
CA PRO A 33 3.82 11.94 -34.76
C PRO A 33 3.00 10.85 -34.02
N ASP A 34 3.57 10.13 -33.08
CA ASP A 34 2.89 9.06 -32.36
C ASP A 34 2.18 9.59 -31.11
N GLN A 35 1.12 10.37 -31.30
CA GLN A 35 0.13 10.63 -30.24
C GLN A 35 -0.91 9.51 -30.23
N SER A 36 -0.49 8.27 -30.02
CA SER A 36 -1.39 7.23 -29.54
C SER A 36 -1.61 7.47 -28.04
N TRP A 37 -2.87 7.67 -27.68
CA TRP A 37 -3.32 7.69 -26.29
C TRP A 37 -2.83 6.41 -25.60
N LEU A 38 -2.18 6.53 -24.45
CA LEU A 38 -1.68 5.38 -23.69
C LEU A 38 -2.82 4.40 -23.31
N ILE A 39 -4.05 4.90 -23.11
CA ILE A 39 -5.28 4.12 -22.97
C ILE A 39 -6.46 4.79 -23.69
N HIS A 40 -7.35 4.00 -24.30
CA HIS A 40 -8.57 4.52 -24.94
C HIS A 40 -9.50 5.18 -23.91
N PRO A 41 -10.05 6.38 -24.20
CA PRO A 41 -11.09 6.98 -23.37
C PRO A 41 -12.27 6.05 -23.00
N ILE A 42 -12.66 5.12 -23.89
CA ILE A 42 -13.74 4.13 -23.65
C ILE A 42 -13.39 3.20 -22.49
N ILE A 43 -12.12 2.87 -22.32
CA ILE A 43 -11.66 1.95 -21.29
C ILE A 43 -11.59 2.67 -19.95
N LEU A 44 -11.11 3.91 -19.95
CA LEU A 44 -11.15 4.78 -18.77
C LEU A 44 -12.58 5.13 -18.33
N ALA A 45 -13.57 4.97 -19.21
CA ALA A 45 -14.99 5.14 -18.90
C ALA A 45 -15.61 3.89 -18.23
N HIS A 46 -14.95 2.73 -18.26
CA HIS A 46 -15.47 1.46 -17.74
C HIS A 46 -14.46 0.76 -16.83
N GLN A 47 -13.97 1.45 -15.80
CA GLN A 47 -13.00 0.87 -14.86
C GLN A 47 -13.64 -0.06 -13.82
N ALA A 48 -14.95 0.10 -13.56
CA ALA A 48 -15.71 -0.76 -12.68
C ALA A 48 -16.93 -1.39 -13.37
N ARG A 49 -17.40 -2.50 -12.81
CA ARG A 49 -18.64 -3.17 -13.17
C ARG A 49 -19.64 -2.98 -12.03
N PHE A 50 -20.85 -2.55 -12.38
CA PHE A 50 -21.96 -2.40 -11.45
C PHE A 50 -22.89 -3.61 -11.54
N SER A 51 -23.30 -4.13 -10.40
CA SER A 51 -24.34 -5.17 -10.33
C SER A 51 -25.67 -4.66 -10.90
N PRO A 52 -26.47 -5.53 -11.55
CA PRO A 52 -27.81 -5.14 -12.01
C PRO A 52 -28.80 -4.88 -10.87
N THR A 53 -28.50 -5.35 -9.65
CA THR A 53 -29.38 -5.25 -8.48
C THR A 53 -28.75 -4.43 -7.36
N ARG A 54 -29.59 -3.71 -6.61
CA ARG A 54 -29.22 -2.94 -5.42
C ARG A 54 -30.31 -3.01 -4.36
N LYS A 55 -29.96 -2.73 -3.11
CA LYS A 55 -30.92 -2.47 -2.03
C LYS A 55 -31.31 -0.99 -2.01
N GLN A 56 -32.37 -0.67 -1.27
CA GLN A 56 -32.78 0.71 -1.05
C GLN A 56 -31.71 1.44 -0.22
N SER A 57 -31.41 2.69 -0.58
CA SER A 57 -30.39 3.57 0.02
C SER A 57 -28.94 3.06 -0.08
N GLU A 58 -28.69 2.09 -0.98
CA GLU A 58 -27.37 1.56 -1.28
C GLU A 58 -27.10 1.61 -2.79
N THR A 59 -25.85 1.82 -3.18
CA THR A 59 -25.45 1.61 -4.58
C THR A 59 -25.50 0.13 -4.93
N PRO A 60 -25.56 -0.22 -6.23
CA PRO A 60 -25.24 -1.58 -6.66
C PRO A 60 -23.85 -1.99 -6.15
N ILE A 61 -23.62 -3.29 -6.03
CA ILE A 61 -22.28 -3.81 -5.75
C ILE A 61 -21.37 -3.46 -6.91
N ILE A 62 -20.22 -2.89 -6.58
CA ILE A 62 -19.21 -2.38 -7.51
C ILE A 62 -18.01 -3.30 -7.42
N THR A 63 -17.57 -3.81 -8.56
CA THR A 63 -16.38 -4.64 -8.68
C THR A 63 -15.46 -4.10 -9.76
N ASN A 64 -14.21 -4.56 -9.77
CA ASN A 64 -13.30 -4.25 -10.89
C ASN A 64 -13.88 -4.82 -12.19
N SER A 65 -13.93 -4.01 -13.26
CA SER A 65 -14.36 -4.52 -14.57
C SER A 65 -13.34 -5.47 -15.18
N GLY A 66 -12.08 -5.43 -14.71
CA GLY A 66 -10.95 -6.13 -15.33
C GLY A 66 -10.67 -5.64 -16.76
N ALA A 67 -11.37 -4.60 -17.23
CA ALA A 67 -11.32 -4.10 -18.58
C ALA A 67 -10.08 -3.22 -18.76
N THR A 68 -8.90 -3.85 -18.73
CA THR A 68 -7.73 -3.29 -19.39
C THR A 68 -7.76 -3.74 -20.86
N PRO A 69 -7.36 -2.89 -21.83
CA PRO A 69 -7.60 -3.12 -23.27
C PRO A 69 -7.10 -4.46 -23.80
N HIS A 70 -6.13 -5.06 -23.11
CA HIS A 70 -5.30 -6.12 -23.67
C HIS A 70 -5.03 -7.27 -22.70
N SER A 71 -5.73 -7.37 -21.55
CA SER A 71 -5.36 -8.43 -20.62
C SER A 71 -6.39 -8.94 -19.63
N LEU A 72 -6.38 -10.27 -19.46
CA LEU A 72 -7.00 -10.98 -18.35
C LEU A 72 -6.27 -10.63 -17.05
N PRO A 73 -6.97 -10.60 -15.91
CA PRO A 73 -6.35 -10.40 -14.60
C PRO A 73 -5.24 -11.44 -14.37
N VAL A 74 -4.10 -10.98 -13.84
CA VAL A 74 -2.99 -11.86 -13.49
C VAL A 74 -3.42 -12.73 -12.32
N THR A 75 -3.50 -14.04 -12.56
CA THR A 75 -3.77 -15.03 -11.52
C THR A 75 -2.46 -15.72 -11.12
N PRO A 76 -2.32 -16.18 -9.87
CA PRO A 76 -1.21 -17.04 -9.49
C PRO A 76 -1.24 -18.36 -10.29
N ASP A 77 -0.13 -19.10 -10.24
CA ASP A 77 -0.05 -20.41 -10.88
C ASP A 77 -1.06 -21.38 -10.26
N ARG A 78 -1.60 -22.29 -11.07
CA ARG A 78 -2.56 -23.33 -10.62
C ARG A 78 -2.05 -24.22 -9.48
N SER A 79 -0.74 -24.30 -9.29
CA SER A 79 -0.12 -25.07 -8.22
C SER A 79 -0.17 -24.37 -6.85
N VAL A 80 -0.40 -23.05 -6.82
CA VAL A 80 -0.49 -22.29 -5.57
C VAL A 80 -1.88 -22.49 -4.97
N LYS A 81 -1.95 -23.21 -3.85
CA LYS A 81 -3.20 -23.48 -3.14
C LYS A 81 -3.25 -22.87 -1.75
N SER A 82 -2.08 -22.68 -1.13
CA SER A 82 -1.94 -22.08 0.20
C SER A 82 -0.98 -20.90 0.18
N LEU A 83 -0.99 -20.11 1.26
CA LEU A 83 0.00 -19.05 1.49
C LEU A 83 1.42 -19.61 1.47
N TYR A 84 1.65 -20.78 2.09
CA TYR A 84 2.97 -21.40 2.13
C TYR A 84 3.45 -21.80 0.72
N ASP A 85 2.57 -22.35 -0.13
CA ASP A 85 2.92 -22.66 -1.52
C ASP A 85 3.34 -21.41 -2.31
N LEU A 86 2.65 -20.28 -2.08
CA LEU A 86 3.00 -19.00 -2.70
C LEU A 86 4.39 -18.54 -2.26
N LEU A 87 4.67 -18.57 -0.94
CA LEU A 87 5.95 -18.15 -0.38
C LEU A 87 7.10 -19.05 -0.81
N LEU A 88 6.88 -20.36 -0.98
CA LEU A 88 7.89 -21.28 -1.50
C LEU A 88 8.28 -20.97 -2.95
N LYS A 89 7.32 -20.46 -3.73
CA LYS A 89 7.54 -20.01 -5.12
C LYS A 89 8.08 -18.58 -5.23
N ALA A 90 8.15 -17.84 -4.13
CA ALA A 90 8.72 -16.50 -4.14
C ALA A 90 10.26 -16.59 -4.28
N GLU A 91 10.74 -16.42 -5.52
CA GLU A 91 12.16 -16.50 -5.86
C GLU A 91 12.91 -15.17 -5.68
N GLY A 92 12.18 -14.06 -5.52
CA GLY A 92 12.76 -12.74 -5.29
C GLY A 92 13.52 -12.62 -3.97
N LYS A 93 14.41 -11.63 -3.89
CA LYS A 93 15.17 -11.33 -2.67
C LYS A 93 14.52 -10.18 -1.92
N LEU A 94 14.50 -10.30 -0.60
CA LEU A 94 14.09 -9.22 0.29
C LEU A 94 15.34 -8.58 0.90
N GLN A 95 15.46 -7.27 0.77
CA GLN A 95 16.65 -6.50 1.13
C GLN A 95 16.25 -5.22 1.88
N GLN A 96 17.21 -4.65 2.59
CA GLN A 96 17.04 -3.43 3.35
C GLN A 96 18.25 -2.51 3.12
N ILE A 97 17.96 -1.23 2.93
CA ILE A 97 18.94 -0.19 2.62
C ILE A 97 19.11 0.70 3.86
N ASP A 98 20.35 1.05 4.17
CA ASP A 98 20.72 2.02 5.24
C ASP A 98 20.43 1.56 6.69
N LEU A 99 20.00 0.32 6.90
CA LEU A 99 19.78 -0.27 8.23
C LEU A 99 20.55 -1.58 8.37
N HIS A 100 21.17 -1.76 9.54
CA HIS A 100 21.80 -3.02 9.91
C HIS A 100 20.73 -4.00 10.38
N SER A 101 20.36 -4.95 9.52
CA SER A 101 19.56 -6.11 9.92
C SER A 101 20.49 -7.29 10.25
N ILE A 102 20.05 -8.12 11.20
CA ILE A 102 20.65 -9.43 11.50
C ILE A 102 20.44 -10.38 10.31
N LEU A 103 19.41 -10.14 9.49
CA LEU A 103 19.09 -10.98 8.36
C LEU A 103 20.12 -10.84 7.23
N PRO A 104 20.51 -11.97 6.61
CA PRO A 104 21.39 -11.94 5.44
C PRO A 104 20.64 -11.33 4.24
N GLN A 105 21.28 -10.37 3.58
CA GLN A 105 20.68 -9.59 2.49
C GLN A 105 20.57 -10.36 1.16
N ASP A 106 21.35 -11.42 0.95
CA ASP A 106 21.41 -12.14 -0.34
C ASP A 106 20.69 -13.50 -0.34
N VAL A 107 19.77 -13.70 0.59
CA VAL A 107 19.03 -14.96 0.70
C VAL A 107 17.63 -14.80 0.11
N ARG A 108 17.23 -15.78 -0.71
CA ARG A 108 15.88 -15.83 -1.27
C ARG A 108 14.83 -15.97 -0.17
N LEU A 109 13.68 -15.32 -0.36
CA LEU A 109 12.61 -15.32 0.64
C LEU A 109 12.15 -16.75 0.99
N ASN A 110 12.00 -17.63 0.01
CA ASN A 110 11.53 -19.00 0.26
C ASN A 110 12.40 -19.80 1.24
N ARG A 111 13.73 -19.63 1.16
CA ARG A 111 14.70 -20.26 2.06
C ARG A 111 14.61 -19.67 3.46
N LEU A 112 14.56 -18.33 3.55
CA LEU A 112 14.39 -17.64 4.84
C LEU A 112 13.10 -18.09 5.55
N ILE A 113 11.97 -18.08 4.83
CA ILE A 113 10.68 -18.47 5.39
C ILE A 113 10.70 -19.91 5.87
N THR A 114 11.28 -20.83 5.09
CA THR A 114 11.36 -22.25 5.45
C THR A 114 12.22 -22.48 6.70
N ASN A 115 13.38 -21.84 6.77
CA ASN A 115 14.30 -21.98 7.90
C ASN A 115 13.69 -21.40 9.18
N VAL A 116 13.19 -20.17 9.13
CA VAL A 116 12.56 -19.50 10.27
C VAL A 116 11.31 -20.26 10.72
N ARG A 117 10.51 -20.77 9.78
CA ARG A 117 9.32 -21.57 10.07
C ARG A 117 9.66 -22.85 10.85
N ASN A 118 10.68 -23.58 10.42
CA ASN A 118 11.12 -24.80 11.10
C ASN A 118 11.69 -24.50 12.50
N GLN A 119 12.46 -23.42 12.64
CA GLN A 119 12.99 -23.01 13.94
C GLN A 119 11.89 -22.51 14.89
N LEU A 120 10.95 -21.71 14.40
CA LEU A 120 9.80 -21.30 15.22
C LEU A 120 9.03 -22.51 15.73
N TRP A 121 8.81 -23.52 14.87
CA TRP A 121 8.11 -24.74 15.25
C TRP A 121 8.85 -25.56 16.30
N SER A 122 10.18 -25.66 16.20
CA SER A 122 11.00 -26.43 17.16
C SER A 122 11.06 -25.79 18.55
N GLN A 123 10.94 -24.45 18.63
CA GLN A 123 10.94 -23.70 19.89
C GLN A 123 9.58 -23.72 20.60
N LEU A 124 8.50 -24.10 19.90
CA LEU A 124 7.18 -24.15 20.51
C LEU A 124 7.08 -25.33 21.50
N PRO A 125 6.62 -25.09 22.73
CA PRO A 125 6.47 -26.16 23.70
C PRO A 125 5.40 -27.14 23.19
N SER A 126 5.76 -28.44 23.12
CA SER A 126 4.86 -29.53 22.77
C SER A 126 3.84 -29.78 23.89
N LYS A 127 2.91 -28.85 24.10
CA LYS A 127 1.85 -28.99 25.09
C LYS A 127 0.65 -29.68 24.47
N LYS A 128 0.47 -30.95 24.83
CA LYS A 128 -0.63 -31.85 24.43
C LYS A 128 -2.06 -31.37 24.74
N ASN A 129 -2.27 -30.16 25.28
CA ASN A 129 -3.54 -29.75 25.90
C ASN A 129 -4.11 -28.39 25.47
N GLU A 130 -3.43 -27.62 24.61
CA GLU A 130 -4.03 -26.39 24.04
C GLU A 130 -4.30 -26.58 22.55
N GLU A 131 -5.47 -26.13 22.09
CA GLU A 131 -5.91 -26.31 20.71
C GLU A 131 -4.99 -25.58 19.71
N HIS A 132 -4.37 -24.44 20.09
CA HIS A 132 -3.37 -23.72 19.26
C HIS A 132 -2.37 -22.89 20.10
N PRO A 133 -1.05 -23.02 19.89
CA PRO A 133 -0.04 -22.15 20.53
C PRO A 133 -0.22 -20.68 20.16
N LYS A 134 0.08 -19.77 21.08
CA LYS A 134 0.05 -18.32 20.81
C LYS A 134 1.43 -17.69 20.94
N ILE A 135 1.83 -16.96 19.91
CA ILE A 135 3.12 -16.26 19.89
C ILE A 135 2.93 -14.75 19.78
N LEU A 136 3.84 -13.97 20.35
CA LEU A 136 3.87 -12.52 20.24
C LEU A 136 5.19 -12.08 19.59
N ILE A 137 5.10 -11.26 18.54
CA ILE A 137 6.25 -10.68 17.82
C ILE A 137 6.30 -9.17 18.11
N LEU A 138 7.41 -8.73 18.71
CA LEU A 138 7.71 -7.35 19.10
C LEU A 138 9.09 -6.94 18.58
N CYS A 139 9.23 -6.93 17.26
CA CYS A 139 10.44 -6.49 16.57
C CYS A 139 10.26 -5.07 16.01
N GLU A 140 11.32 -4.28 16.09
CA GLU A 140 11.52 -2.96 15.50
C GLU A 140 11.96 -3.10 14.03
N ASP A 141 12.89 -4.02 13.73
CA ASP A 141 13.37 -4.22 12.36
C ASP A 141 12.23 -4.72 11.45
N PRO A 142 11.79 -3.93 10.44
CA PRO A 142 10.71 -4.31 9.53
C PRO A 142 11.02 -5.58 8.75
N TYR A 143 12.27 -5.80 8.37
CA TYR A 143 12.66 -6.96 7.58
C TYR A 143 12.49 -8.22 8.42
N LEU A 144 13.07 -8.23 9.63
CA LEU A 144 12.95 -9.33 10.57
C LEU A 144 11.49 -9.59 10.99
N LYS A 145 10.76 -8.53 11.31
CA LYS A 145 9.34 -8.59 11.67
C LYS A 145 8.50 -9.21 10.56
N LEU A 146 8.75 -8.85 9.30
CA LEU A 146 8.03 -9.42 8.15
C LEU A 146 8.31 -10.92 8.00
N VAL A 147 9.57 -11.32 8.05
CA VAL A 147 9.97 -12.73 7.89
C VAL A 147 9.37 -13.58 9.00
N PHE A 148 9.49 -13.17 10.27
CA PHE A 148 8.87 -13.90 11.39
C PHE A 148 7.37 -14.00 11.26
N THR A 149 6.71 -12.91 10.90
CA THR A 149 5.26 -12.90 10.82
C THR A 149 4.76 -13.78 9.68
N LEU A 150 5.40 -13.75 8.50
CA LEU A 150 5.04 -14.61 7.38
C LEU A 150 5.31 -16.09 7.68
N SER A 151 6.45 -16.42 8.27
CA SER A 151 6.75 -17.78 8.70
C SER A 151 5.71 -18.29 9.70
N ALA A 152 5.37 -17.47 10.68
CA ALA A 152 4.38 -17.80 11.69
C ALA A 152 2.95 -17.93 11.12
N ALA A 153 2.58 -17.10 10.15
CA ALA A 153 1.30 -17.19 9.44
C ALA A 153 1.16 -18.47 8.58
N THR A 154 2.22 -19.25 8.42
CA THR A 154 2.21 -20.58 7.75
C THR A 154 2.29 -21.75 8.72
N LEU A 155 2.14 -21.50 10.03
CA LEU A 155 2.09 -22.50 11.08
C LEU A 155 0.70 -22.52 11.73
N PRO A 156 0.22 -23.67 12.24
CA PRO A 156 -1.09 -23.80 12.88
C PRO A 156 -1.13 -23.15 14.28
N ILE A 157 -0.78 -21.87 14.36
CA ILE A 157 -0.62 -21.09 15.59
C ILE A 157 -1.37 -19.76 15.48
N THR A 158 -1.63 -19.13 16.62
CA THR A 158 -2.08 -17.73 16.66
C THR A 158 -0.87 -16.83 16.85
N THR A 159 -0.60 -15.96 15.89
CA THR A 159 0.48 -14.98 15.93
C THR A 159 -0.10 -13.61 16.24
N ILE A 160 0.39 -12.97 17.28
CA ILE A 160 0.05 -11.58 17.61
C ILE A 160 1.25 -10.72 17.26
N VAL A 161 1.04 -9.66 16.48
CA VAL A 161 2.07 -8.71 16.08
C VAL A 161 1.77 -7.38 16.73
N GLY A 162 2.69 -6.92 17.57
CA GLY A 162 2.64 -5.60 18.19
C GLY A 162 3.64 -4.63 17.54
N SER A 163 3.45 -3.35 17.78
CA SER A 163 4.47 -2.32 17.54
C SER A 163 5.20 -2.01 18.85
N SER A 164 6.53 -2.00 18.78
CA SER A 164 7.38 -1.42 19.83
C SER A 164 8.01 -0.16 19.26
N LYS A 165 8.13 0.88 20.08
CA LYS A 165 8.91 2.06 19.72
C LYS A 165 10.40 1.71 19.72
N PRO A 166 11.24 2.47 18.99
CA PRO A 166 12.70 2.33 19.03
C PRO A 166 13.29 2.44 20.44
N THR A 167 12.58 3.11 21.36
CA THR A 167 12.98 3.21 22.77
C THR A 167 12.70 1.93 23.57
N GLY A 168 12.22 0.86 22.94
CA GLY A 168 11.81 -0.39 23.60
C GLY A 168 10.50 -0.29 24.39
N THR A 169 9.67 0.74 24.14
CA THR A 169 8.40 0.96 24.86
C THR A 169 7.20 0.67 23.98
N ILE A 170 6.08 0.27 24.60
CA ILE A 170 4.79 0.05 23.94
C ILE A 170 3.82 1.13 24.44
N SER A 171 2.91 1.59 23.57
CA SER A 171 1.86 2.53 23.98
C SER A 171 0.90 1.88 24.99
N ILE A 172 0.32 2.69 25.88
CA ILE A 172 -0.60 2.20 26.92
C ILE A 172 -1.78 1.47 26.29
N ASP A 173 -2.33 2.02 25.19
CA ASP A 173 -3.45 1.43 24.49
C ASP A 173 -3.09 0.09 23.81
N SER A 174 -1.90 -0.02 23.19
CA SER A 174 -1.42 -1.28 22.63
C SER A 174 -1.16 -2.33 23.72
N LYS A 175 -0.67 -1.91 24.90
CA LYS A 175 -0.51 -2.80 26.05
C LYS A 175 -1.87 -3.30 26.56
N ALA A 176 -2.88 -2.43 26.65
CA ALA A 176 -4.24 -2.81 27.02
C ALA A 176 -4.86 -3.78 26.00
N ALA A 177 -4.60 -3.59 24.70
CA ALA A 177 -5.04 -4.50 23.65
C ALA A 177 -4.35 -5.87 23.71
N LEU A 178 -3.11 -5.94 24.22
CA LEU A 178 -2.36 -7.19 24.43
C LEU A 178 -2.81 -7.96 25.68
N GLU A 179 -3.28 -7.26 26.71
CA GLU A 179 -3.59 -7.80 28.03
C GLU A 179 -4.45 -9.08 28.01
N PRO A 180 -5.50 -9.22 27.17
CA PRO A 180 -6.32 -10.44 27.12
C PRO A 180 -5.58 -11.70 26.65
N TYR A 181 -4.39 -11.55 26.05
CA TYR A 181 -3.66 -12.66 25.45
C TYR A 181 -2.46 -13.11 26.29
N LEU A 182 -1.94 -12.25 27.17
CA LEU A 182 -0.67 -12.44 27.89
C LEU A 182 -0.61 -13.73 28.72
N ASP A 183 -1.71 -14.11 29.35
CA ASP A 183 -1.80 -15.31 30.21
C ASP A 183 -1.67 -16.63 29.40
N SER A 184 -1.85 -16.56 28.08
CA SER A 184 -1.88 -17.72 27.17
C SER A 184 -0.75 -17.72 26.13
N LEU A 185 0.23 -16.84 26.27
CA LEU A 185 1.38 -16.79 25.37
C LEU A 185 2.36 -17.93 25.67
N SER A 186 2.75 -18.66 24.64
CA SER A 186 3.79 -19.70 24.72
C SER A 186 5.19 -19.15 24.41
N LEU A 187 5.26 -18.13 23.54
CA LEU A 187 6.52 -17.56 23.05
C LEU A 187 6.38 -16.06 22.78
N VAL A 188 7.36 -15.28 23.22
CA VAL A 188 7.55 -13.86 22.86
C VAL A 188 8.89 -13.70 22.15
N ILE A 189 8.88 -13.05 20.99
CA ILE A 189 10.08 -12.64 20.25
C ILE A 189 10.18 -11.13 20.34
N SER A 190 11.29 -10.61 20.86
CA SER A 190 11.48 -9.18 21.07
C SER A 190 12.93 -8.76 20.87
N ASP A 191 13.16 -7.49 20.55
CA ASP A 191 14.51 -6.91 20.52
C ASP A 191 15.07 -6.58 21.91
N LEU A 192 14.25 -6.70 22.95
CA LEU A 192 14.69 -6.50 24.33
C LEU A 192 15.64 -7.61 24.78
N SER A 193 16.77 -7.21 25.35
CA SER A 193 17.90 -8.09 25.65
C SER A 193 17.70 -9.05 26.83
N SER A 194 16.63 -8.88 27.62
CA SER A 194 16.39 -9.74 28.79
C SER A 194 14.91 -10.03 29.01
N LYS A 195 14.64 -11.22 29.56
CA LYS A 195 13.29 -11.66 29.96
C LYS A 195 12.66 -10.70 30.98
N ASP A 196 13.46 -10.16 31.90
CA ASP A 196 12.99 -9.24 32.93
C ASP A 196 12.45 -7.93 32.33
N LEU A 197 13.12 -7.39 31.30
CA LEU A 197 12.65 -6.19 30.60
C LEU A 197 11.36 -6.44 29.83
N VAL A 198 11.23 -7.60 29.19
CA VAL A 198 9.98 -8.00 28.52
C VAL A 198 8.84 -8.16 29.53
N GLN A 199 9.12 -8.71 30.71
CA GLN A 199 8.13 -8.86 31.78
C GLN A 199 7.75 -7.51 32.39
N GLU A 200 8.68 -6.57 32.54
CA GLU A 200 8.38 -5.19 32.94
C GLU A 200 7.49 -4.50 31.90
N LEU A 201 7.82 -4.66 30.61
CA LEU A 201 7.09 -4.06 29.50
C LEU A 201 5.66 -4.60 29.39
N LEU A 202 5.48 -5.92 29.36
CA LEU A 202 4.17 -6.58 29.19
C LEU A 202 3.38 -6.65 30.49
N GLY A 203 4.05 -6.60 31.64
CA GLY A 203 3.44 -6.66 32.97
C GLY A 203 3.37 -8.07 33.56
N PRO A 204 2.85 -8.19 34.79
CA PRO A 204 2.90 -9.42 35.58
C PRO A 204 2.00 -10.55 35.08
N LYS A 205 1.09 -10.27 34.13
CA LYS A 205 0.19 -11.25 33.50
C LYS A 205 0.88 -12.16 32.50
N LEU A 206 2.12 -11.87 32.12
CA LEU A 206 2.86 -12.78 31.24
C LEU A 206 3.03 -14.15 31.92
N ALA A 207 2.58 -15.21 31.25
CA ALA A 207 2.69 -16.57 31.76
C ALA A 207 4.15 -16.90 32.14
N GLY A 208 4.37 -17.43 33.35
CA GLY A 208 5.72 -17.65 33.87
C GLY A 208 6.55 -18.64 33.04
N ASP A 209 5.87 -19.59 32.40
CA ASP A 209 6.42 -20.60 31.49
C ASP A 209 6.51 -20.15 30.02
N CYS A 210 6.14 -18.89 29.72
CA CYS A 210 6.38 -18.30 28.41
C CYS A 210 7.88 -18.22 28.13
N LEU A 211 8.28 -18.73 26.96
CA LEU A 211 9.62 -18.57 26.43
C LEU A 211 9.77 -17.15 25.89
N VAL A 212 10.92 -16.51 26.15
CA VAL A 212 11.25 -15.19 25.61
C VAL A 212 12.53 -15.34 24.80
N LEU A 213 12.46 -15.00 23.52
CA LEU A 213 13.59 -14.99 22.59
C LEU A 213 13.95 -13.55 22.26
N SER A 214 15.18 -13.18 22.60
CA SER A 214 15.81 -11.93 22.19
C SER A 214 16.31 -12.05 20.75
N THR A 215 16.02 -11.08 19.88
CA THR A 215 16.52 -11.10 18.50
C THR A 215 18.04 -10.99 18.42
N ALA A 216 18.68 -10.36 19.41
CA ALA A 216 20.13 -10.25 19.52
C ALA A 216 20.81 -11.61 19.83
N ASP A 217 20.09 -12.56 20.42
CA ASP A 217 20.62 -13.87 20.83
C ASP A 217 20.36 -14.96 19.77
N LEU A 218 19.76 -14.61 18.63
CA LEU A 218 19.48 -15.57 17.56
C LEU A 218 20.76 -15.98 16.84
N ASP A 219 20.99 -17.29 16.76
CA ASP A 219 22.06 -17.83 15.91
C ASP A 219 21.68 -17.67 14.43
N CYS A 220 22.28 -16.67 13.76
CA CYS A 220 22.02 -16.37 12.36
C CYS A 220 22.17 -17.58 11.43
N ASN A 221 23.12 -18.47 11.74
CA ASN A 221 23.34 -19.66 10.93
C ASN A 221 22.18 -20.64 11.08
N ALA A 222 21.78 -20.95 12.31
CA ALA A 222 20.68 -21.87 12.58
C ALA A 222 19.32 -21.35 12.08
N TRP A 223 19.06 -20.04 12.21
CA TRP A 223 17.77 -19.42 11.88
C TRP A 223 17.59 -19.06 10.42
N PHE A 224 18.65 -18.64 9.73
CA PHE A 224 18.52 -18.03 8.40
C PHE A 224 19.31 -18.77 7.32
N LEU A 225 20.49 -19.31 7.66
CA LEU A 225 21.43 -19.85 6.66
C LEU A 225 21.50 -21.37 6.62
N ALA A 226 20.94 -22.09 7.59
CA ALA A 226 21.00 -23.54 7.64
C ALA A 226 20.50 -24.15 6.31
N ASP A 227 21.26 -25.10 5.78
CA ASP A 227 20.75 -26.02 4.77
C ASP A 227 19.82 -27.00 5.46
N ASP A 228 18.72 -27.37 4.81
CA ASP A 228 17.60 -28.19 5.31
C ASP A 228 18.12 -29.44 6.07
N GLN A 229 18.35 -29.30 7.37
CA GLN A 229 18.82 -30.39 8.24
C GLN A 229 17.60 -30.99 8.92
N GLY A 230 17.49 -32.33 8.88
CA GLY A 230 16.33 -33.12 9.29
C GLY A 230 15.94 -33.06 10.77
N GLY A 231 15.64 -31.87 11.29
CA GLY A 231 14.89 -31.67 12.53
C GLY A 231 13.39 -31.87 12.31
N ASP A 232 12.60 -31.71 13.37
CA ASP A 232 11.13 -31.80 13.30
C ASP A 232 10.58 -30.79 12.30
N SER A 233 10.24 -31.28 11.11
CA SER A 233 9.75 -30.44 10.02
C SER A 233 8.38 -29.91 10.39
N ALA A 234 8.21 -28.59 10.32
CA ALA A 234 6.94 -27.95 10.58
C ALA A 234 5.83 -28.50 9.64
N PRO A 235 4.59 -28.69 10.13
CA PRO A 235 3.54 -29.43 9.44
C PRO A 235 3.18 -28.78 8.10
N ARG A 236 3.23 -29.52 6.99
CA ARG A 236 2.93 -28.97 5.65
C ARG A 236 1.49 -29.21 5.18
N ASP A 237 0.68 -29.90 5.97
CA ASP A 237 -0.71 -30.22 5.62
C ASP A 237 -1.54 -28.93 5.49
N PRO A 238 -2.13 -28.64 4.31
CA PRO A 238 -2.97 -27.46 4.11
C PRO A 238 -4.11 -27.32 5.12
N ALA A 239 -4.68 -28.44 5.59
CA ALA A 239 -5.75 -28.42 6.57
C ALA A 239 -5.29 -27.82 7.91
N LEU A 240 -4.09 -28.20 8.37
CA LEU A 240 -3.50 -27.63 9.58
C LEU A 240 -3.06 -26.18 9.36
N VAL A 241 -2.41 -25.89 8.24
CA VAL A 241 -1.93 -24.52 7.95
C VAL A 241 -3.10 -23.52 7.88
N SER A 242 -4.27 -23.92 7.37
CA SER A 242 -5.48 -23.07 7.36
C SER A 242 -5.99 -22.65 8.74
N GLN A 243 -5.55 -23.32 9.81
CA GLN A 243 -5.91 -22.99 11.19
C GLN A 243 -5.07 -21.83 11.74
N ALA A 244 -4.03 -21.39 11.03
CA ALA A 244 -3.22 -20.24 11.44
C ALA A 244 -4.09 -18.99 11.60
N ARG A 245 -3.79 -18.16 12.61
CA ARG A 245 -4.44 -16.86 12.81
C ARG A 245 -3.39 -15.80 13.03
N LEU A 246 -3.39 -14.77 12.18
CA LEU A 246 -2.54 -13.61 12.34
C LEU A 246 -3.36 -12.46 12.93
N ARG A 247 -2.99 -11.99 14.11
CA ARG A 247 -3.59 -10.84 14.79
C ARG A 247 -2.64 -9.66 14.79
N ILE A 248 -3.11 -8.53 14.31
CA ILE A 248 -2.31 -7.32 14.21
C ILE A 248 -2.98 -6.25 15.05
N ILE A 249 -2.19 -5.64 15.92
CA ILE A 249 -2.60 -4.51 16.75
C ILE A 249 -2.33 -3.26 15.94
N HIS A 250 -3.40 -2.59 15.53
CA HIS A 250 -3.35 -1.36 14.77
C HIS A 250 -3.73 -0.19 15.67
N GLN A 251 -2.88 0.84 15.68
CA GLN A 251 -3.15 2.07 16.40
C GLN A 251 -3.74 3.09 15.41
N GLN A 252 -4.95 3.56 15.68
CA GLN A 252 -5.62 4.49 14.79
C GLN A 252 -5.03 5.89 14.98
N GLN A 253 -4.49 6.49 13.91
CA GLN A 253 -4.02 7.86 13.96
C GLN A 253 -5.19 8.82 14.22
N ARG A 254 -5.21 9.45 15.40
CA ARG A 254 -5.95 10.71 15.58
C ARG A 254 -5.19 11.78 14.80
N SER A 255 -5.75 12.22 13.68
CA SER A 255 -5.35 13.48 13.05
C SER A 255 -5.31 14.57 14.11
N SER A 256 -4.17 15.23 14.25
CA SER A 256 -3.83 16.27 15.24
C SER A 256 -4.61 17.58 15.11
N SER A 257 -5.87 17.51 14.68
CA SER A 257 -6.83 18.62 14.58
C SER A 257 -8.11 18.41 15.38
N SER A 258 -8.28 17.31 16.12
CA SER A 258 -9.45 17.08 16.99
C SER A 258 -9.24 17.69 18.39
N THR A 259 -9.21 19.02 18.46
CA THR A 259 -9.47 19.71 19.73
C THR A 259 -10.93 20.15 19.71
N CYS A 260 -11.68 19.80 20.76
CA CYS A 260 -13.05 20.19 21.08
C CYS A 260 -14.18 19.28 20.59
N SER A 261 -14.42 18.19 21.32
CA SER A 261 -15.79 17.82 21.73
C SER A 261 -15.78 17.53 23.23
N ASN A 262 -16.44 18.40 24.00
CA ASN A 262 -16.66 18.23 25.44
C ASN A 262 -17.83 17.27 25.65
N ASP A 263 -17.71 16.02 25.18
CA ASP A 263 -18.65 14.97 25.56
C ASP A 263 -17.97 14.00 26.52
N SER A 264 -18.55 13.90 27.71
CA SER A 264 -17.95 13.34 28.92
C SER A 264 -18.08 11.82 29.03
N THR A 265 -18.29 11.13 27.91
CA THR A 265 -18.32 9.67 27.80
C THR A 265 -17.09 9.15 27.07
N LYS A 266 -15.89 9.44 27.60
CA LYS A 266 -14.67 8.73 27.20
C LYS A 266 -14.79 7.27 27.63
N LYS A 267 -14.91 6.34 26.69
CA LYS A 267 -14.65 4.93 26.95
C LYS A 267 -13.15 4.69 26.86
N GLU A 268 -12.56 4.08 27.89
CA GLU A 268 -11.20 3.54 27.84
C GLU A 268 -11.09 2.56 26.65
N GLY A 269 -10.08 2.70 25.78
CA GLY A 269 -9.83 1.81 24.64
C GLY A 269 -10.17 2.34 23.23
N GLU A 270 -10.54 3.60 23.06
CA GLU A 270 -11.10 4.16 21.80
C GLU A 270 -10.06 4.55 20.71
N GLY A 271 -8.91 3.86 20.63
CA GLY A 271 -7.85 4.20 19.66
C GLY A 271 -6.99 3.06 19.13
N VAL A 272 -7.22 1.82 19.58
CA VAL A 272 -6.48 0.64 19.12
C VAL A 272 -7.47 -0.44 18.72
N GLU A 273 -7.30 -0.97 17.52
CA GLU A 273 -8.12 -2.06 16.99
C GLU A 273 -7.24 -3.29 16.74
N VAL A 274 -7.81 -4.48 16.98
CA VAL A 274 -7.13 -5.74 16.69
C VAL A 274 -7.84 -6.39 15.50
N TYR A 275 -7.08 -6.65 14.45
CA TYR A 275 -7.56 -7.31 13.25
C TYR A 275 -6.97 -8.72 13.15
N GLU A 276 -7.82 -9.69 12.86
CA GLU A 276 -7.45 -11.08 12.64
C GLU A 276 -7.56 -11.44 11.16
N TYR A 277 -6.55 -12.13 10.65
CA TYR A 277 -6.46 -12.63 9.29
C TYR A 277 -6.16 -14.12 9.28
N THR A 278 -6.77 -14.83 8.34
CA THR A 278 -6.42 -16.20 7.98
C THR A 278 -5.37 -16.19 6.86
N PRO A 279 -4.68 -17.33 6.62
CA PRO A 279 -3.77 -17.46 5.48
C PRO A 279 -4.44 -17.19 4.13
N GLU A 280 -5.72 -17.54 3.99
CA GLU A 280 -6.52 -17.27 2.80
C GLU A 280 -6.74 -15.78 2.61
N ASN A 281 -6.96 -15.02 3.69
CA ASN A 281 -7.02 -13.56 3.59
C ASN A 281 -5.72 -12.99 3.04
N ILE A 282 -4.57 -13.40 3.58
CA ILE A 282 -3.26 -12.91 3.14
C ILE A 282 -3.01 -13.30 1.68
N LEU A 283 -3.26 -14.57 1.31
CA LEU A 283 -3.16 -15.06 -0.05
C LEU A 283 -4.05 -14.27 -1.03
N ALA A 284 -5.30 -13.99 -0.66
CA ALA A 284 -6.22 -13.20 -1.47
C ALA A 284 -5.75 -11.76 -1.67
N GLY A 285 -5.15 -11.15 -0.65
CA GLY A 285 -4.52 -9.82 -0.76
C GLY A 285 -3.36 -9.83 -1.75
N ILE A 286 -2.41 -10.75 -1.57
CA ILE A 286 -1.20 -10.85 -2.42
C ILE A 286 -1.60 -11.10 -3.88
N THR A 287 -2.54 -12.02 -4.11
CA THR A 287 -3.03 -12.33 -5.45
C THR A 287 -3.80 -11.17 -6.07
N GLY A 288 -4.55 -10.40 -5.27
CA GLY A 288 -5.18 -9.16 -5.72
C GLY A 288 -4.17 -8.12 -6.19
N SER A 289 -2.99 -8.08 -5.55
CA SER A 289 -1.91 -7.16 -5.87
C SER A 289 -1.15 -7.48 -7.17
N LEU A 290 -1.21 -8.73 -7.65
CA LEU A 290 -0.62 -9.12 -8.95
C LEU A 290 -1.25 -8.36 -10.13
N GLY A 291 -2.51 -7.92 -9.98
CA GLY A 291 -3.28 -7.21 -11.00
C GLY A 291 -3.17 -5.69 -10.96
N ILE A 292 -2.31 -5.11 -10.11
CA ILE A 292 -2.12 -3.64 -10.01
C ILE A 292 -1.53 -3.07 -11.31
N PHE A 293 -0.68 -3.85 -11.98
CA PHE A 293 -0.13 -3.49 -13.28
C PHE A 293 -0.85 -4.25 -14.41
N PRO A 294 -1.05 -3.61 -15.58
CA PRO A 294 -1.56 -4.31 -16.76
C PRO A 294 -0.59 -5.42 -17.20
N VAL A 295 -1.06 -6.46 -17.90
CA VAL A 295 -0.20 -7.61 -18.25
C VAL A 295 1.02 -7.24 -19.08
N THR A 296 0.91 -6.23 -19.95
CA THR A 296 2.05 -5.71 -20.72
C THR A 296 3.14 -5.11 -19.85
N GLY A 297 2.80 -4.67 -18.64
CA GLY A 297 3.69 -4.12 -17.63
C GLY A 297 3.68 -4.90 -16.31
N LYS A 298 3.34 -6.19 -16.31
CA LYS A 298 3.31 -6.99 -15.09
C LYS A 298 4.66 -6.98 -14.37
N MET A 299 4.65 -7.28 -13.07
CA MET A 299 5.89 -7.48 -12.32
C MET A 299 6.65 -8.70 -12.83
N THR A 300 7.97 -8.63 -12.82
CA THR A 300 8.88 -9.67 -13.30
C THR A 300 10.16 -9.68 -12.47
N SER A 301 11.02 -10.67 -12.67
CA SER A 301 12.34 -10.74 -12.05
C SER A 301 13.34 -9.63 -12.44
N LYS A 302 12.97 -8.76 -13.38
CA LYS A 302 13.74 -7.56 -13.71
C LYS A 302 13.36 -6.37 -12.85
N ASP A 303 12.25 -6.45 -12.13
CA ASP A 303 11.77 -5.37 -11.29
C ASP A 303 12.51 -5.37 -9.95
N ARG A 304 12.75 -4.15 -9.49
CA ARG A 304 13.21 -3.81 -8.15
C ARG A 304 12.20 -2.87 -7.53
N ILE A 305 11.53 -3.34 -6.49
CA ILE A 305 10.42 -2.67 -5.81
C ILE A 305 10.94 -2.08 -4.51
N PHE A 306 10.73 -0.79 -4.33
CA PHE A 306 11.23 -0.05 -3.18
C PHE A 306 10.06 0.37 -2.32
N LEU A 307 10.10 0.00 -1.03
CA LEU A 307 9.09 0.27 -0.03
C LEU A 307 9.65 1.25 0.98
N GLU A 308 9.07 2.45 1.00
CA GLU A 308 9.40 3.42 2.03
C GLU A 308 8.90 2.93 3.39
N PHE A 309 9.79 2.94 4.37
CA PHE A 309 9.48 2.59 5.75
C PHE A 309 10.03 3.67 6.69
N ASN A 310 9.30 4.02 7.76
CA ASN A 310 9.66 5.10 8.68
C ASN A 310 9.55 4.71 10.16
N ASN A 311 10.69 4.37 10.77
CA ASN A 311 10.78 4.04 12.19
C ASN A 311 10.41 5.17 13.17
N SER A 312 10.23 6.42 12.72
CA SER A 312 10.19 7.58 13.64
C SER A 312 8.97 7.62 14.56
N ASP A 313 7.82 7.11 14.11
CA ASP A 313 6.55 7.38 14.80
C ASP A 313 6.01 6.15 15.60
N GLY A 314 6.71 5.01 15.55
CA GLY A 314 6.29 3.76 16.21
C GLY A 314 4.98 3.17 15.70
N ASP A 315 4.49 3.70 14.58
CA ASP A 315 3.14 3.51 14.03
C ASP A 315 3.20 2.92 12.61
N ASP A 316 4.32 2.30 12.25
CA ASP A 316 4.41 1.65 10.96
C ASP A 316 3.63 0.33 11.01
N ASP A 317 2.40 0.43 10.50
CA ASP A 317 1.65 -0.65 9.88
C ASP A 317 2.52 -1.27 8.79
N LEU A 318 3.43 -2.14 9.21
CA LEU A 318 4.15 -3.02 8.31
C LEU A 318 3.11 -3.75 7.44
N TRP A 319 1.99 -4.15 8.03
CA TRP A 319 0.94 -4.89 7.36
C TRP A 319 -0.08 -3.99 6.65
N GLY A 320 -0.37 -4.34 5.39
CA GLY A 320 -1.31 -3.60 4.56
C GLY A 320 -1.07 -3.82 3.08
N SER A 321 -1.51 -2.87 2.27
CA SER A 321 -1.44 -2.95 0.82
C SER A 321 -0.01 -3.03 0.28
N GLU A 322 0.94 -2.32 0.91
CA GLU A 322 2.31 -2.17 0.44
C GLU A 322 3.07 -3.49 0.51
N ILE A 323 2.90 -4.23 1.61
CA ILE A 323 3.46 -5.58 1.73
C ILE A 323 2.77 -6.56 0.79
N SER A 324 1.47 -6.41 0.60
CA SER A 324 0.74 -7.19 -0.39
C SER A 324 1.34 -7.04 -1.80
N VAL A 325 1.65 -5.80 -2.20
CA VAL A 325 2.32 -5.46 -3.47
C VAL A 325 3.75 -6.01 -3.49
N ALA A 326 4.49 -5.88 -2.39
CA ALA A 326 5.85 -6.40 -2.25
C ALA A 326 5.92 -7.92 -2.44
N LEU A 327 5.04 -8.66 -1.75
CA LEU A 327 4.97 -10.12 -1.81
C LEU A 327 4.51 -10.60 -3.19
N ALA A 328 3.61 -9.86 -3.85
CA ALA A 328 3.25 -10.13 -5.25
C ALA A 328 4.46 -9.95 -6.19
N GLY A 329 5.31 -8.96 -5.91
CA GLY A 329 6.59 -8.75 -6.57
C GLY A 329 7.57 -9.90 -6.36
N LEU A 330 7.79 -10.30 -5.11
CA LEU A 330 8.68 -11.41 -4.75
C LEU A 330 8.23 -12.74 -5.37
N TYR A 331 6.92 -12.99 -5.40
CA TYR A 331 6.32 -14.11 -6.12
C TYR A 331 6.57 -14.03 -7.64
N SER A 332 6.56 -12.82 -8.20
CA SER A 332 6.90 -12.57 -9.62
C SER A 332 8.41 -12.60 -9.91
N GLY A 333 9.24 -12.87 -8.88
CA GLY A 333 10.69 -12.95 -8.94
C GLY A 333 11.41 -11.61 -8.78
N ALA A 334 10.69 -10.51 -8.53
CA ALA A 334 11.26 -9.18 -8.34
C ALA A 334 12.01 -9.08 -7.00
N ASP A 335 13.03 -8.24 -6.94
CA ASP A 335 13.71 -7.94 -5.68
C ASP A 335 13.00 -6.79 -4.96
N VAL A 336 12.84 -6.91 -3.65
CA VAL A 336 12.16 -5.93 -2.79
C VAL A 336 13.15 -5.30 -1.83
N TYR A 337 13.10 -3.98 -1.72
CA TYR A 337 13.98 -3.17 -0.88
C TYR A 337 13.18 -2.33 0.09
N PHE A 338 13.41 -2.50 1.38
CA PHE A 338 13.03 -1.51 2.37
C PHE A 338 14.04 -0.38 2.37
N PHE A 339 13.56 0.86 2.35
CA PHE A 339 14.45 2.02 2.39
C PHE A 339 13.86 3.12 3.26
N ASN A 340 14.74 3.99 3.76
CA ASN A 340 14.38 5.19 4.49
C ASN A 340 15.06 6.40 3.82
N GLY A 341 14.28 7.21 3.10
CA GLY A 341 14.76 8.41 2.41
C GLY A 341 15.46 8.18 1.05
N PHE A 342 15.80 9.27 0.37
CA PHE A 342 16.13 9.24 -1.07
C PHE A 342 17.61 9.09 -1.41
N LYS A 343 18.53 9.24 -0.45
CA LYS A 343 19.98 9.47 -0.72
C LYS A 343 20.66 8.37 -1.54
N LEU A 344 20.24 7.11 -1.38
CA LEU A 344 20.87 5.95 -2.01
C LEU A 344 20.05 5.37 -3.17
N LEU A 345 18.86 5.91 -3.48
CA LEU A 345 17.96 5.25 -4.43
C LEU A 345 18.55 5.11 -5.83
N SER A 346 19.22 6.14 -6.33
CA SER A 346 19.78 6.14 -7.68
C SER A 346 20.85 5.08 -7.90
N GLU A 347 21.58 4.69 -6.86
CA GLU A 347 22.59 3.62 -6.92
C GLU A 347 21.95 2.25 -7.15
N TYR A 348 20.84 2.00 -6.46
CA TYR A 348 20.11 0.73 -6.55
C TYR A 348 19.06 0.71 -7.67
N LYS A 349 18.84 1.83 -8.36
CA LYS A 349 18.06 1.95 -9.61
C LYS A 349 16.67 1.27 -9.51
N PRO A 350 15.77 1.73 -8.62
CA PRO A 350 14.40 1.26 -8.49
C PRO A 350 13.66 1.26 -9.83
N THR A 351 12.76 0.29 -9.98
CA THR A 351 11.79 0.24 -11.10
C THR A 351 10.40 0.67 -10.63
N ILE A 352 10.02 0.27 -9.42
CA ILE A 352 8.74 0.58 -8.80
C ILE A 352 9.05 1.18 -7.44
N LEU A 353 8.47 2.34 -7.15
CA LEU A 353 8.71 3.08 -5.91
C LEU A 353 7.39 3.28 -5.16
N MET A 354 7.31 2.79 -3.92
CA MET A 354 6.17 2.97 -3.04
C MET A 354 6.56 3.96 -1.95
N ILE A 355 5.96 5.16 -1.97
CA ILE A 355 6.32 6.28 -1.09
C ILE A 355 5.11 6.87 -0.38
N LYS A 356 5.36 7.48 0.77
CA LYS A 356 4.37 8.24 1.54
C LYS A 356 4.04 9.56 0.83
N SER A 357 2.87 10.13 1.11
CA SER A 357 2.42 11.37 0.45
C SER A 357 3.38 12.54 0.67
N MET A 358 4.00 12.62 1.85
CA MET A 358 4.94 13.68 2.21
C MET A 358 6.17 13.65 1.28
N ASN A 359 6.74 12.47 1.06
CA ASN A 359 7.87 12.27 0.16
C ASN A 359 7.50 12.51 -1.30
N ALA A 360 6.29 12.13 -1.71
CA ALA A 360 5.76 12.50 -3.03
C ALA A 360 5.63 14.04 -3.21
N GLN A 361 5.22 14.75 -2.15
CA GLN A 361 5.14 16.22 -2.17
C GLN A 361 6.52 16.86 -2.28
N ILE A 362 7.52 16.37 -1.52
CA ILE A 362 8.91 16.84 -1.61
C ILE A 362 9.42 16.71 -3.05
N LEU A 363 9.25 15.55 -3.69
CA LEU A 363 9.66 15.36 -5.09
C LEU A 363 8.96 16.32 -6.06
N ALA A 364 7.67 16.61 -5.83
CA ALA A 364 6.94 17.58 -6.65
C ALA A 364 7.43 19.01 -6.44
N GLU A 365 7.78 19.39 -5.21
CA GLU A 365 8.36 20.69 -4.88
C GLU A 365 9.74 20.86 -5.50
N GLU A 366 10.58 19.82 -5.51
CA GLU A 366 11.88 19.84 -6.18
C GLU A 366 11.72 20.05 -7.70
N ILE A 367 10.71 19.46 -8.34
CA ILE A 367 10.39 19.72 -9.76
C ILE A 367 10.00 21.19 -9.96
N ILE A 368 9.23 21.78 -9.05
CA ILE A 368 8.88 23.22 -9.10
C ILE A 368 10.15 24.06 -8.95
N GLN A 369 11.04 23.72 -8.02
CA GLN A 369 12.32 24.42 -7.84
C GLN A 369 13.18 24.32 -9.10
N LEU A 370 13.28 23.15 -9.73
CA LEU A 370 13.98 22.97 -11.01
C LEU A 370 13.41 23.89 -12.10
N SER A 371 12.09 24.07 -12.14
CA SER A 371 11.44 24.97 -13.11
C SER A 371 11.82 26.44 -12.92
N ASN A 372 12.20 26.84 -11.71
CA ASN A 372 12.60 28.20 -11.38
C ASN A 372 14.10 28.48 -11.65
N LEU A 373 14.92 27.44 -11.88
CA LEU A 373 16.34 27.61 -12.16
C LEU A 373 16.62 28.20 -13.54
N SER A 374 15.79 27.91 -14.55
CA SER A 374 15.96 28.49 -15.89
C SER A 374 14.67 28.52 -16.72
N LEU A 375 14.58 29.46 -17.65
CA LEU A 375 13.44 29.56 -18.58
C LEU A 375 13.29 28.30 -19.44
N LEU A 376 14.40 27.70 -19.90
CA LEU A 376 14.37 26.46 -20.68
C LEU A 376 13.80 25.29 -19.88
N LYS A 377 14.16 25.15 -18.60
CA LYS A 377 13.58 24.13 -17.72
C LYS A 377 12.09 24.38 -17.50
N LYS A 378 11.68 25.63 -17.29
CA LYS A 378 10.28 26.02 -17.20
C LYS A 378 9.46 25.64 -18.43
N PHE A 379 9.97 25.94 -19.63
CA PHE A 379 9.31 25.56 -20.88
C PHE A 379 9.26 24.03 -21.08
N THR A 380 10.34 23.34 -20.73
CA THR A 380 10.43 21.87 -20.83
C THR A 380 9.40 21.19 -19.93
N ILE A 381 9.32 21.60 -18.65
CA ILE A 381 8.34 21.09 -17.69
C ILE A 381 6.93 21.47 -18.12
N GLY A 382 6.69 22.71 -18.58
CA GLY A 382 5.38 23.14 -19.09
C GLY A 382 4.89 22.31 -20.27
N ARG A 383 5.77 21.98 -21.21
CA ARG A 383 5.46 21.08 -22.33
C ARG A 383 5.09 19.67 -21.86
N ARG A 384 5.84 19.12 -20.91
CA ARG A 384 5.57 17.80 -20.32
C ARG A 384 4.26 17.76 -19.56
N LEU A 385 3.94 18.81 -18.80
CA LEU A 385 2.63 18.97 -18.17
C LEU A 385 1.51 18.94 -19.21
N SER A 386 1.66 19.65 -20.33
CA SER A 386 0.70 19.59 -21.44
C SER A 386 0.55 18.18 -22.02
N GLN A 387 1.62 17.38 -22.09
CA GLN A 387 1.54 15.98 -22.53
C GLN A 387 0.73 15.13 -21.54
N VAL A 388 0.96 15.29 -20.24
CA VAL A 388 0.22 14.57 -19.19
C VAL A 388 -1.27 14.93 -19.21
N TYR A 389 -1.63 16.20 -19.41
CA TYR A 389 -3.02 16.63 -19.59
C TYR A 389 -3.70 15.99 -20.81
N ASN A 390 -2.92 15.67 -21.84
CA ASN A 390 -3.39 14.96 -23.03
C ASN A 390 -3.31 13.43 -22.88
N GLY A 391 -3.03 12.92 -21.67
CA GLY A 391 -3.02 11.48 -21.37
C GLY A 391 -1.73 10.75 -21.77
N ASN A 392 -0.62 11.48 -21.96
CA ASN A 392 0.66 10.93 -22.40
C ASN A 392 1.80 11.18 -21.39
N LEU A 393 2.70 10.22 -21.26
CA LEU A 393 3.93 10.34 -20.47
C LEU A 393 5.11 10.65 -21.40
N GLY A 394 5.96 11.59 -21.00
CA GLY A 394 7.25 11.85 -21.65
C GLY A 394 8.36 10.97 -21.07
N SER A 395 9.57 11.04 -21.63
CA SER A 395 10.78 10.47 -21.01
C SER A 395 11.09 11.15 -19.66
N PRO A 396 11.82 10.57 -18.70
CA PRO A 396 12.22 11.27 -17.47
C PRO A 396 13.04 12.55 -17.74
N LEU A 397 13.04 13.50 -16.81
CA LEU A 397 14.04 14.57 -16.76
C LEU A 397 15.39 13.96 -16.31
N VAL A 398 16.49 14.56 -16.74
CA VAL A 398 17.84 14.08 -16.40
C VAL A 398 18.03 14.10 -14.88
N GLU A 399 17.66 15.20 -14.23
CA GLU A 399 17.78 15.41 -12.79
C GLU A 399 16.96 14.40 -11.99
N THR A 400 15.72 14.11 -12.43
CA THR A 400 14.88 13.10 -11.76
C THR A 400 15.48 11.69 -11.83
N GLY A 401 16.23 11.40 -12.91
CA GLY A 401 16.99 10.16 -13.03
C GLY A 401 18.20 10.10 -12.10
N GLU A 402 18.78 11.24 -11.71
CA GLU A 402 19.85 11.31 -10.72
C GLU A 402 19.33 11.14 -9.29
N TRP A 403 18.11 11.59 -9.00
CA TRP A 403 17.49 11.47 -7.68
C TRP A 403 17.07 10.04 -7.34
N VAL A 404 16.32 9.41 -8.25
CA VAL A 404 15.70 8.10 -7.99
C VAL A 404 16.30 7.00 -8.85
N GLY A 405 16.84 7.32 -10.03
CA GLY A 405 17.36 6.34 -10.98
C GLY A 405 16.60 6.33 -12.31
N PRO A 406 17.25 5.96 -13.43
CA PRO A 406 16.67 6.08 -14.77
C PRO A 406 15.70 4.94 -15.15
N GLN A 407 15.58 3.90 -14.32
CA GLN A 407 14.77 2.70 -14.62
C GLN A 407 13.37 2.73 -14.02
N LEU A 408 13.02 3.83 -13.35
CA LEU A 408 11.71 3.99 -12.73
C LEU A 408 10.60 3.95 -13.79
N ARG A 409 9.58 3.12 -13.56
CA ARG A 409 8.41 2.99 -14.44
C ARG A 409 7.09 3.29 -13.75
N ALA A 410 7.05 3.22 -12.41
CA ALA A 410 5.85 3.53 -11.64
C ALA A 410 6.19 4.02 -10.22
N ILE A 411 5.36 4.93 -9.72
CA ILE A 411 5.32 5.36 -8.33
C ILE A 411 3.92 5.09 -7.78
N LEU A 412 3.86 4.55 -6.57
CA LEU A 412 2.63 4.25 -5.86
C LEU A 412 2.63 4.95 -4.51
N THR A 413 1.46 5.38 -4.06
CA THR A 413 1.27 5.90 -2.71
C THR A 413 -0.04 5.40 -2.12
N LYS A 414 -0.04 5.04 -0.84
CA LYS A 414 -1.26 4.75 -0.09
C LYS A 414 -1.96 6.01 0.42
N ASP A 415 -1.18 7.08 0.59
CA ASP A 415 -1.62 8.25 1.31
C ASP A 415 -2.42 9.20 0.40
N PRO A 416 -3.26 10.05 0.99
CA PRO A 416 -3.92 11.14 0.26
C PRO A 416 -2.91 12.09 -0.42
N ILE A 417 -3.02 12.24 -1.75
CA ILE A 417 -2.25 13.20 -2.53
C ILE A 417 -3.13 14.06 -3.44
N SER A 418 -2.65 15.27 -3.73
CA SER A 418 -3.32 16.16 -4.68
C SER A 418 -3.10 15.72 -6.13
N GLN A 419 -4.07 15.99 -6.99
CA GLN A 419 -3.92 15.76 -8.43
C GLN A 419 -2.77 16.60 -9.01
N SER A 420 -2.52 17.81 -8.49
CA SER A 420 -1.39 18.64 -8.92
C SER A 420 -0.04 18.00 -8.62
N THR A 421 0.14 17.43 -7.43
CA THR A 421 1.36 16.70 -7.04
C THR A 421 1.56 15.50 -7.96
N ALA A 422 0.51 14.69 -8.17
CA ALA A 422 0.57 13.53 -9.06
C ALA A 422 0.95 13.92 -10.50
N THR A 423 0.36 14.99 -11.04
CA THR A 423 0.64 15.49 -12.39
C THR A 423 2.07 16.03 -12.54
N LEU A 424 2.60 16.72 -11.52
CA LEU A 424 3.99 17.16 -11.51
C LEU A 424 4.95 15.98 -11.51
N ILE A 425 4.72 14.98 -10.67
CA ILE A 425 5.53 13.75 -10.63
C ILE A 425 5.52 13.05 -12.00
N ARG A 426 4.33 12.87 -12.60
CA ARG A 426 4.19 12.27 -13.95
C ARG A 426 4.98 13.05 -15.01
N ALA A 427 4.94 14.37 -14.97
CA ALA A 427 5.63 15.22 -15.94
C ALA A 427 7.15 15.26 -15.74
N GLY A 428 7.61 15.26 -14.49
CA GLY A 428 9.04 15.27 -14.15
C GLY A 428 9.70 13.92 -14.39
N PHE A 429 9.16 12.86 -13.79
CA PHE A 429 9.74 11.52 -13.86
C PHE A 429 9.34 10.76 -15.13
N GLY A 430 8.28 11.16 -15.84
CA GLY A 430 7.81 10.43 -17.02
C GLY A 430 7.19 9.06 -16.69
N VAL A 431 6.72 8.88 -15.46
CA VAL A 431 6.20 7.60 -14.95
C VAL A 431 4.74 7.71 -14.51
N SER A 432 4.07 6.57 -14.38
CA SER A 432 2.73 6.55 -13.77
C SER A 432 2.81 6.82 -12.28
N MET A 433 1.91 7.67 -11.79
CA MET A 433 1.62 7.84 -10.36
C MET A 433 0.28 7.18 -10.08
N GLN A 434 0.27 6.19 -9.18
CA GLN A 434 -0.93 5.47 -8.74
C GLN A 434 -1.23 5.71 -7.27
N ARG A 435 -2.51 5.85 -6.94
CA ARG A 435 -3.01 5.89 -5.57
C ARG A 435 -3.65 4.55 -5.24
N ILE A 436 -3.19 3.95 -4.15
CA ILE A 436 -3.79 2.77 -3.55
C ILE A 436 -4.57 3.23 -2.32
N TYR A 437 -5.79 2.75 -2.14
CA TYR A 437 -6.46 2.88 -0.86
C TYR A 437 -6.35 1.57 -0.09
N ALA A 438 -5.85 1.67 1.14
CA ALA A 438 -5.71 0.58 2.09
C ALA A 438 -6.47 0.89 3.37
N HIS A 439 -6.99 -0.15 4.02
CA HIS A 439 -7.54 -0.07 5.36
C HIS A 439 -6.99 -1.27 6.14
N PRO A 440 -6.63 -1.11 7.43
CA PRO A 440 -6.06 -2.18 8.25
C PRO A 440 -6.83 -3.51 8.16
N ILE A 441 -8.17 -3.50 8.18
CA ILE A 441 -8.99 -4.72 7.97
C ILE A 441 -8.66 -5.55 6.71
N SER A 442 -7.98 -5.00 5.71
CA SER A 442 -7.65 -5.66 4.44
C SER A 442 -6.16 -6.03 4.36
N THR A 443 -5.86 -7.24 3.92
CA THR A 443 -4.48 -7.73 3.66
C THR A 443 -3.91 -7.27 2.31
N GLY A 444 -4.69 -6.52 1.54
CA GLY A 444 -4.31 -6.00 0.23
C GLY A 444 -5.01 -4.69 -0.11
N PRO A 445 -4.75 -4.14 -1.30
CA PRO A 445 -5.44 -2.94 -1.78
C PRO A 445 -6.96 -3.11 -1.77
N ILE A 446 -7.69 -2.06 -1.38
CA ILE A 446 -9.16 -2.01 -1.48
C ILE A 446 -9.56 -1.33 -2.79
N LEU A 447 -8.92 -0.21 -3.11
CA LEU A 447 -9.11 0.53 -4.35
C LEU A 447 -7.73 0.80 -4.96
N VAL A 448 -7.61 0.73 -6.28
CA VAL A 448 -6.35 0.98 -6.99
C VAL A 448 -6.60 1.80 -8.25
N SER A 449 -5.95 2.96 -8.35
CA SER A 449 -6.00 3.76 -9.57
C SER A 449 -5.28 3.04 -10.71
N GLN A 450 -5.89 3.01 -11.89
CA GLN A 450 -5.28 2.45 -13.08
C GLN A 450 -3.99 3.20 -13.46
N GLN A 451 -2.99 2.48 -13.97
CA GLN A 451 -1.66 3.02 -14.27
C GLN A 451 -1.69 4.25 -15.19
N TYR A 452 -2.62 4.27 -16.14
CA TYR A 452 -2.76 5.34 -17.13
C TYR A 452 -4.03 6.17 -16.92
N ASP A 453 -4.55 6.18 -15.69
CA ASP A 453 -5.63 7.09 -15.31
C ASP A 453 -5.06 8.49 -15.07
N PHE A 454 -5.03 9.27 -16.15
CA PHE A 454 -4.64 10.68 -16.15
C PHE A 454 -5.83 11.61 -15.97
N GLN A 455 -7.02 11.10 -15.64
CA GLN A 455 -8.21 11.94 -15.54
C GLN A 455 -7.96 13.09 -14.56
N VAL A 456 -8.08 14.30 -15.09
CA VAL A 456 -8.13 15.52 -14.29
C VAL A 456 -9.61 15.87 -14.19
N PRO A 457 -10.17 15.96 -12.98
CA PRO A 457 -11.56 16.37 -12.83
C PRO A 457 -11.74 17.74 -13.48
N GLN A 458 -12.53 17.78 -14.55
CA GLN A 458 -12.96 19.03 -15.15
C GLN A 458 -13.94 19.68 -14.16
N SER A 459 -13.43 20.52 -13.26
CA SER A 459 -14.31 21.37 -12.45
C SER A 459 -14.06 22.83 -12.77
N THR A 460 -15.17 23.53 -12.98
CA THR A 460 -15.35 24.96 -13.24
C THR A 460 -14.97 25.86 -12.04
N THR A 461 -14.26 25.34 -11.05
CA THR A 461 -13.86 26.03 -9.82
C THR A 461 -12.49 25.54 -9.33
N ARG A 462 -11.50 26.45 -9.30
CA ARG A 462 -10.13 26.33 -8.75
C ARG A 462 -9.60 24.89 -8.60
N ALA A 463 -9.03 24.36 -9.69
CA ALA A 463 -8.38 23.06 -9.83
C ALA A 463 -7.14 22.79 -8.91
N THR A 464 -6.83 23.64 -7.93
CA THR A 464 -5.62 23.53 -7.10
C THR A 464 -5.80 22.70 -5.82
N LYS A 465 -7.01 22.22 -5.51
CA LYS A 465 -7.27 21.41 -4.30
C LYS A 465 -7.94 20.04 -4.56
N SER A 466 -8.04 19.59 -5.82
CA SER A 466 -8.62 18.28 -6.10
C SER A 466 -7.70 17.16 -5.62
N MET A 467 -8.24 16.25 -4.81
CA MET A 467 -7.54 15.01 -4.45
C MET A 467 -7.49 14.09 -5.66
N MET A 468 -6.41 13.31 -5.77
CA MET A 468 -6.30 12.24 -6.76
C MET A 468 -7.27 11.10 -6.42
N GLY A 469 -8.02 10.59 -7.40
CA GLY A 469 -8.91 9.44 -7.18
C GLY A 469 -8.16 8.14 -6.87
N CYS A 470 -8.84 7.23 -6.15
CA CYS A 470 -8.28 5.94 -5.75
C CYS A 470 -8.55 4.81 -6.77
N GLY A 471 -9.23 5.11 -7.88
CA GLY A 471 -9.62 4.11 -8.89
C GLY A 471 -10.79 3.22 -8.51
N PRO A 472 -11.05 2.16 -9.30
CA PRO A 472 -12.05 1.14 -9.01
C PRO A 472 -11.63 0.22 -7.84
N PRO A 473 -12.53 -0.67 -7.39
CA PRO A 473 -12.18 -1.73 -6.44
C PRO A 473 -11.03 -2.60 -6.97
N ALA A 474 -10.16 -3.03 -6.06
CA ALA A 474 -9.11 -3.98 -6.37
C ALA A 474 -9.68 -5.36 -6.73
N ALA A 475 -8.84 -6.23 -7.29
CA ALA A 475 -9.21 -7.64 -7.41
C ALA A 475 -9.50 -8.23 -6.02
N ASN A 476 -10.44 -9.18 -5.95
CA ASN A 476 -10.90 -9.80 -4.70
C ASN A 476 -11.61 -8.86 -3.72
N VAL A 477 -11.99 -7.65 -4.14
CA VAL A 477 -12.73 -6.70 -3.31
C VAL A 477 -13.99 -6.26 -4.02
N GLU A 478 -15.10 -6.29 -3.28
CA GLU A 478 -16.38 -5.74 -3.69
C GLU A 478 -16.73 -4.57 -2.79
N CYS A 479 -17.17 -3.46 -3.41
CA CYS A 479 -17.50 -2.23 -2.71
C CYS A 479 -18.96 -1.87 -2.93
N LYS A 480 -19.55 -1.14 -1.99
CA LYS A 480 -20.78 -0.37 -2.20
C LYS A 480 -20.75 0.88 -1.35
N ILE A 481 -21.52 1.89 -1.74
CA ILE A 481 -21.79 3.07 -0.91
C ILE A 481 -23.16 2.90 -0.26
N VAL A 482 -23.22 3.11 1.05
CA VAL A 482 -24.45 3.10 1.85
C VAL A 482 -24.80 4.52 2.31
N GLY A 483 -26.09 4.77 2.54
CA GLY A 483 -26.57 6.09 2.95
C GLY A 483 -26.69 7.08 1.80
N VAL A 484 -26.87 6.58 0.57
CA VAL A 484 -27.06 7.43 -0.62
C VAL A 484 -28.53 7.83 -0.75
N ALA A 485 -28.79 9.10 -1.02
CA ALA A 485 -30.13 9.60 -1.30
C ALA A 485 -30.71 8.94 -2.57
N GLU A 486 -31.92 8.38 -2.47
CA GLU A 486 -32.59 7.67 -3.57
C GLU A 486 -32.71 8.50 -4.87
N PRO A 487 -33.04 9.81 -4.85
CA PRO A 487 -33.06 10.61 -6.07
C PRO A 487 -31.72 10.60 -6.83
N SER A 488 -30.59 10.65 -6.11
CA SER A 488 -29.25 10.63 -6.70
C SER A 488 -28.93 9.28 -7.34
N LEU A 489 -29.46 8.17 -6.80
CA LEU A 489 -29.33 6.84 -7.38
C LEU A 489 -30.14 6.70 -8.68
N VAL A 490 -31.36 7.25 -8.72
CA VAL A 490 -32.22 7.19 -9.90
C VAL A 490 -31.69 8.06 -11.04
N ASN A 491 -31.25 9.27 -10.72
CA ASN A 491 -30.74 10.23 -11.71
C ASN A 491 -29.32 9.93 -12.20
N HIS A 492 -28.64 8.93 -11.61
CA HIS A 492 -27.22 8.63 -11.88
C HIS A 492 -26.31 9.83 -11.60
N ASP A 493 -26.67 10.61 -10.57
CA ASP A 493 -25.86 11.69 -10.04
C ASP A 493 -24.67 11.13 -9.24
N ALA A 494 -23.80 12.00 -8.74
CA ALA A 494 -22.71 11.61 -7.85
C ALA A 494 -23.21 10.82 -6.61
N TRP A 495 -22.84 9.55 -6.50
CA TRP A 495 -23.17 8.72 -5.34
C TRP A 495 -22.19 9.02 -4.21
N LYS A 496 -22.59 9.81 -3.21
CA LYS A 496 -21.80 10.14 -2.01
C LYS A 496 -22.41 9.46 -0.78
N GLY A 497 -21.57 8.87 0.07
CA GLY A 497 -21.99 8.21 1.32
C GLY A 497 -20.86 7.39 1.94
N LYS A 498 -21.21 6.44 2.80
CA LYS A 498 -20.24 5.60 3.52
C LYS A 498 -19.77 4.43 2.67
N LEU A 499 -18.45 4.26 2.54
CA LEU A 499 -17.86 3.14 1.81
C LEU A 499 -17.79 1.91 2.69
N VAL A 500 -18.39 0.83 2.19
CA VAL A 500 -18.32 -0.49 2.82
C VAL A 500 -17.80 -1.52 1.83
N VAL A 501 -17.05 -2.49 2.33
CA VAL A 501 -16.29 -3.44 1.50
C VAL A 501 -16.48 -4.87 1.98
N ARG A 502 -16.35 -5.83 1.07
CA ARG A 502 -16.25 -7.25 1.39
C ARG A 502 -15.32 -7.94 0.40
N GLY A 503 -14.89 -9.14 0.72
CA GLY A 503 -14.07 -9.96 -0.16
C GLY A 503 -13.14 -10.87 0.62
N PRO A 504 -12.50 -11.85 -0.03
CA PRO A 504 -11.64 -12.78 0.66
C PRO A 504 -10.37 -12.13 1.23
N SER A 505 -9.94 -10.94 0.79
CA SER A 505 -8.81 -10.21 1.41
C SER A 505 -9.18 -9.46 2.69
N ILE A 506 -10.47 -9.40 3.04
CA ILE A 506 -10.97 -8.69 4.23
C ILE A 506 -10.94 -9.64 5.43
N GLY A 507 -10.20 -9.25 6.46
CA GLY A 507 -10.10 -9.95 7.74
C GLY A 507 -11.28 -9.67 8.67
N THR A 508 -11.10 -10.01 9.95
CA THR A 508 -12.12 -9.84 11.00
C THR A 508 -11.62 -8.90 12.08
N ARG A 509 -12.43 -7.92 12.47
CA ARG A 509 -12.13 -7.07 13.64
C ARG A 509 -12.49 -7.84 14.92
N ILE A 510 -11.53 -8.01 15.81
CA ILE A 510 -11.76 -8.61 17.13
C ILE A 510 -12.35 -7.54 18.07
N VAL A 511 -13.54 -7.82 18.59
CA VAL A 511 -14.19 -6.98 19.61
C VAL A 511 -14.20 -7.78 20.92
N PRO A 512 -13.58 -7.30 22.02
CA PRO A 512 -13.41 -8.06 23.26
C PRO A 512 -14.69 -8.52 23.99
N SER A 513 -15.89 -8.28 23.46
CA SER A 513 -17.16 -8.39 24.20
C SER A 513 -18.36 -8.92 23.39
N ARG A 514 -18.15 -9.63 22.26
CA ARG A 514 -19.24 -10.30 21.54
C ARG A 514 -19.09 -11.82 21.58
N ASP A 515 -20.21 -12.50 21.87
CA ASP A 515 -20.32 -13.95 21.81
C ASP A 515 -19.92 -14.47 20.41
N PRO A 516 -19.15 -15.58 20.33
CA PRO A 516 -18.65 -16.14 19.06
C PRO A 516 -19.75 -16.77 18.17
N THR A 517 -21.02 -16.74 18.59
CA THR A 517 -22.14 -17.45 17.95
C THR A 517 -23.00 -16.58 17.04
N SER A 518 -22.73 -15.28 16.89
CA SER A 518 -23.40 -14.48 15.84
C SER A 518 -22.79 -14.83 14.48
N GLN A 519 -23.32 -15.90 13.88
CA GLN A 519 -22.97 -16.38 12.54
C GLN A 519 -23.01 -15.23 11.53
N GLN A 520 -21.92 -15.16 10.78
CA GLN A 520 -21.48 -14.07 9.94
C GLN A 520 -22.14 -14.17 8.56
N GLU A 521 -23.40 -13.72 8.44
CA GLU A 521 -24.04 -13.54 7.13
C GLU A 521 -23.69 -12.16 6.54
N ASP A 522 -23.10 -12.16 5.34
CA ASP A 522 -23.03 -11.03 4.39
C ASP A 522 -22.59 -9.66 4.95
N PHE A 523 -21.60 -9.63 5.86
CA PHE A 523 -21.17 -8.37 6.47
C PHE A 523 -20.18 -7.61 5.56
N PHE A 524 -20.67 -6.55 4.92
CA PHE A 524 -19.79 -5.51 4.38
C PHE A 524 -19.20 -4.70 5.55
N PHE A 525 -17.88 -4.57 5.59
CA PHE A 525 -17.15 -3.82 6.61
C PHE A 525 -17.01 -2.34 6.22
N PRO A 526 -17.33 -1.38 7.09
CA PRO A 526 -17.15 0.04 6.80
C PRO A 526 -15.67 0.45 6.87
N VAL A 527 -15.17 1.11 5.82
CA VAL A 527 -13.76 1.53 5.73
C VAL A 527 -13.57 3.03 5.57
N ALA A 528 -14.56 3.75 5.03
CA ALA A 528 -14.53 5.21 4.97
C ALA A 528 -15.92 5.80 5.23
N GLU A 529 -15.98 6.86 6.04
CA GLU A 529 -17.25 7.54 6.36
C GLU A 529 -17.81 8.30 5.16
N ILE A 530 -16.94 8.91 4.34
CA ILE A 530 -17.35 9.72 3.19
C ILE A 530 -16.53 9.31 1.96
N ALA A 531 -17.22 8.71 1.00
CA ALA A 531 -16.72 8.35 -0.31
C ALA A 531 -17.71 8.77 -1.39
N GLN A 532 -17.20 9.03 -2.60
CA GLN A 532 -18.00 9.28 -3.78
C GLN A 532 -17.55 8.38 -4.93
N VAL A 533 -18.51 7.77 -5.62
CA VAL A 533 -18.25 7.03 -6.87
C VAL A 533 -18.53 7.92 -8.06
N LEU A 534 -17.57 7.95 -8.99
CA LEU A 534 -17.69 8.60 -10.29
C LEU A 534 -18.33 7.65 -11.31
N PRO A 535 -18.95 8.17 -12.40
CA PRO A 535 -19.63 7.34 -13.40
C PRO A 535 -18.74 6.27 -14.05
N ASN A 536 -17.42 6.49 -14.11
CA ASN A 536 -16.47 5.53 -14.65
C ASN A 536 -16.05 4.42 -13.67
N GLY A 537 -16.54 4.46 -12.43
CA GLY A 537 -16.19 3.50 -11.38
C GLY A 537 -15.04 3.93 -10.47
N THR A 538 -14.45 5.10 -10.70
CA THR A 538 -13.39 5.63 -9.83
C THR A 538 -13.97 6.17 -8.53
N PHE A 539 -13.33 5.83 -7.41
CA PHE A 539 -13.71 6.32 -6.09
C PHE A 539 -12.89 7.56 -5.68
N LEU A 540 -13.58 8.54 -5.12
CA LEU A 540 -12.99 9.67 -4.39
C LEU A 540 -13.24 9.46 -2.90
N LEU A 541 -12.19 9.56 -2.10
CA LEU A 541 -12.27 9.45 -0.64
C LEU A 541 -11.97 10.79 -0.01
N PHE A 542 -12.83 11.19 0.93
CA PHE A 542 -12.71 12.45 1.64
C PHE A 542 -12.27 12.18 3.07
N PRO A 543 -11.36 13.01 3.63
CA PRO A 543 -11.06 12.94 5.05
C PRO A 543 -12.33 13.23 5.86
N PRO A 544 -12.47 12.68 7.08
CA PRO A 544 -13.59 13.00 7.96
C PRO A 544 -13.62 14.52 8.21
N SER A 545 -14.76 15.18 7.95
CA SER A 545 -14.91 16.62 8.15
C SER A 545 -14.88 16.95 9.64
N SER A 546 -14.06 17.95 10.03
CA SER A 546 -13.98 18.43 11.41
C SER A 546 -15.15 19.35 11.78
N THR A 547 -15.87 19.84 10.78
CA THR A 547 -17.09 20.63 10.88
C THR A 547 -18.20 19.73 10.37
N GLY A 548 -19.17 19.35 11.22
CA GLY A 548 -20.33 18.53 10.85
C GLY A 548 -21.31 19.20 9.87
N ASP A 549 -20.80 20.03 8.96
CA ASP A 549 -21.50 20.67 7.86
C ASP A 549 -21.20 19.88 6.57
N ASP A 550 -21.75 18.67 6.46
CA ASP A 550 -21.86 17.90 5.21
C ASP A 550 -23.31 17.43 5.02
#